data_AF-A0A4Q5LZ85-F1
#
_entry.id   AF-A0A4Q5LZ85-F1
#
_cell.length_a   1.000
_cell.length_b   1.000
_cell.length_c   1.000
_cell.angle_alpha   90.00
_cell.angle_beta   90.00
_cell.angle_gamma   90.00
#
_symmetry.space_group_name_H-M   'P 1'
#
loop_
_entity.id
_entity.type
_entity.pdbx_description
1 polymer ?
#
loop_
_entity_poly.entity_id
_entity_poly.type
_entity_poly.pdbx_seq_one_letter_code
_entity_poly.pdbx_strand_id
1 'polypeptide(L)'
;MAAKNSSTNFFWDRFIPTIYALGAAVVILGAMGKIMHYEALAFLLPIGLATEAVIFVLYAIQSFLFPPVDYQWERAYPELADDYTGEPVKRNIAPTQGAGLTAKMDDMLANAKITPDIFDNLKSGIQSLTGQVAKMSDLSDATVATSEYAKNVKTASNQVTAMNSAYGTAVTAMNSMADATKDAQEYRAQFGKITQNMGALNAVYELELQDTNKHLKAMNAFYSNLTTAMQDMAEASKETQQFKSEMSKLTNNLSSLNNVYGSMLSAMRGN
;
A
#
# COMPACT_ATOMS: atom_id res chain seq x y z
N MET A 1 40.98 40.14 -14.19
CA MET A 1 40.55 40.52 -12.82
C MET A 1 39.05 40.78 -12.92
N ALA A 2 38.13 40.11 -12.23
CA ALA A 2 38.11 39.69 -10.84
C ALA A 2 37.64 38.23 -10.66
N ALA A 3 38.35 37.51 -9.79
CA ALA A 3 37.87 36.30 -9.17
C ALA A 3 36.73 36.69 -8.22
N LYS A 4 35.49 36.29 -8.53
CA LYS A 4 34.45 36.19 -7.50
C LYS A 4 34.41 34.74 -7.06
N ASN A 5 35.03 34.53 -5.91
CA ASN A 5 35.15 33.29 -5.17
C ASN A 5 33.79 32.56 -5.15
N SER A 6 33.67 31.45 -5.89
CA SER A 6 32.61 30.48 -5.65
C SER A 6 32.99 29.75 -4.37
N SER A 7 32.65 30.35 -3.23
CA SER A 7 32.68 29.62 -1.98
C SER A 7 31.56 28.58 -2.08
N THR A 8 31.92 27.36 -2.50
CA THR A 8 31.10 26.17 -2.39
C THR A 8 30.65 26.13 -0.93
N ASN A 9 29.42 26.56 -0.67
CA ASN A 9 28.94 26.69 0.69
C ASN A 9 28.72 25.26 1.16
N PHE A 10 29.69 24.70 1.86
CA PHE A 10 29.66 23.32 2.41
C PHE A 10 28.32 23.00 3.08
N PHE A 11 27.72 24.02 3.70
CA PHE A 11 26.39 23.98 4.28
C PHE A 11 25.26 23.71 3.25
N TRP A 12 25.24 24.41 2.12
CA TRP A 12 24.18 24.27 1.12
C TRP A 12 24.41 23.06 0.20
N ASP A 13 25.65 22.80 -0.21
CA ASP A 13 25.94 21.75 -1.19
C ASP A 13 26.08 20.35 -0.57
N ARG A 14 26.43 20.26 0.71
CA ARG A 14 26.72 18.97 1.36
C ARG A 14 25.88 18.70 2.59
N PHE A 15 25.63 19.71 3.42
CA PHE A 15 24.89 19.52 4.68
C PHE A 15 23.38 19.37 4.43
N ILE A 16 22.76 20.21 3.57
CA ILE A 16 21.33 20.10 3.22
C ILE A 16 20.99 18.73 2.57
N PRO A 17 21.72 18.24 1.53
CA PRO A 17 21.41 16.94 0.94
C PRO A 17 21.62 15.76 1.89
N THR A 18 22.59 15.86 2.82
CA THR A 18 22.83 14.81 3.81
C THR A 18 21.71 14.73 4.85
N ILE A 19 21.19 15.87 5.32
CA ILE A 19 20.03 15.90 6.22
C ILE A 19 18.78 15.36 5.52
N TYR A 20 18.60 15.67 4.24
CA TYR A 20 17.52 15.12 3.43
C TYR A 20 17.61 13.58 3.34
N ALA A 21 18.77 13.04 2.98
CA ALA A 21 18.97 11.60 2.90
C ALA A 21 18.77 10.90 4.25
N LEU A 22 19.14 11.56 5.35
CA LEU A 22 18.96 11.04 6.71
C LEU A 22 17.49 11.07 7.15
N GLY A 23 16.74 12.13 6.81
CA GLY A 23 15.29 12.22 7.03
C GLY A 23 14.52 11.13 6.28
N ALA A 24 14.82 10.94 5.00
CA ALA A 24 14.21 9.91 4.16
C ALA A 24 14.49 8.49 4.70
N ALA A 25 15.70 8.23 5.21
CA ALA A 25 16.04 6.95 5.81
C ALA A 25 15.19 6.64 7.04
N VAL A 26 14.92 7.62 7.91
CA VAL A 26 14.07 7.46 9.10
C VAL A 26 12.62 7.15 8.71
N VAL A 27 12.10 7.78 7.65
CA VAL A 27 10.75 7.53 7.13
C VAL A 27 10.61 6.11 6.58
N ILE A 28 11.60 5.66 5.80
CA ILE A 28 11.60 4.31 5.21
C ILE A 28 11.63 3.26 6.32
N LEU A 29 12.44 3.46 7.37
CA LEU A 29 12.49 2.55 8.53
C LEU A 29 11.17 2.54 9.31
N GLY A 30 10.53 3.71 9.49
CA GLY A 30 9.21 3.80 10.12
C GLY A 30 8.12 3.10 9.30
N ALA A 31 8.12 3.28 7.98
CA ALA A 31 7.19 2.62 7.06
C ALA A 31 7.37 1.10 7.06
N MET A 32 8.62 0.63 7.03
CA MET A 32 8.97 -0.79 7.15
C MET A 32 8.46 -1.37 8.47
N GLY A 33 8.70 -0.70 9.59
CA GLY A 33 8.24 -1.14 10.91
C GLY A 33 6.71 -1.24 11.02
N LYS A 34 5.98 -0.30 10.38
CA LYS A 34 4.51 -0.32 10.35
C LYS A 34 3.95 -1.45 9.49
N ILE A 35 4.58 -1.78 8.35
CA ILE A 35 4.16 -2.91 7.49
C ILE A 35 4.44 -4.25 8.17
N MET A 36 5.58 -4.38 8.86
CA MET A 36 5.96 -5.62 9.55
C MET A 36 5.36 -5.76 10.97
N HIS A 37 4.50 -4.83 11.39
CA HIS A 37 3.79 -4.86 12.68
C HIS A 37 4.74 -4.89 13.92
N TYR A 38 5.89 -4.22 13.84
CA TYR A 38 6.75 -4.04 15.01
C TYR A 38 6.24 -2.88 15.89
N GLU A 39 5.64 -3.18 17.04
CA GLU A 39 5.12 -2.18 18.00
C GLU A 39 6.18 -1.17 18.43
N ALA A 40 7.44 -1.58 18.54
CA ALA A 40 8.56 -0.72 18.91
C ALA A 40 9.02 0.24 17.78
N LEU A 41 8.65 0.01 16.51
CA LEU A 41 9.00 0.93 15.41
C LEU A 41 7.80 1.74 14.91
N ALA A 42 6.59 1.45 15.38
CA ALA A 42 5.38 2.14 14.96
C ALA A 42 5.40 3.65 15.27
N PHE A 43 6.09 4.06 16.35
CA PHE A 43 6.26 5.48 16.70
C PHE A 43 7.26 6.22 15.80
N LEU A 44 8.13 5.50 15.08
CA LEU A 44 9.15 6.09 14.21
C LEU A 44 8.54 6.70 12.95
N LEU A 45 7.40 6.16 12.48
CA LEU A 45 6.72 6.65 11.27
C LEU A 45 6.12 8.06 11.43
N PRO A 46 5.36 8.37 12.50
CA PRO A 46 4.92 9.74 12.75
C PRO A 46 6.07 10.74 12.85
N ILE A 47 7.18 10.34 13.49
CA ILE A 47 8.37 11.19 13.65
C ILE A 47 9.07 11.43 12.31
N GLY A 48 9.24 10.38 11.49
CA GLY A 48 9.80 10.50 10.15
C GLY A 48 8.98 11.40 9.23
N LEU A 49 7.66 11.21 9.20
CA LEU A 49 6.75 12.05 8.41
C LEU A 49 6.71 13.51 8.88
N ALA A 50 6.77 13.76 10.19
CA ALA A 50 6.88 15.11 10.72
C ALA A 50 8.21 15.78 10.32
N THR A 51 9.30 15.01 10.29
CA THR A 51 10.62 15.50 9.86
C THR A 51 10.63 15.85 8.37
N GLU A 52 10.04 15.02 7.51
CA GLU A 52 9.88 15.31 6.08
C GLU A 52 9.03 16.55 5.83
N ALA A 53 7.93 16.72 6.57
CA ALA A 53 7.09 17.91 6.43
C ALA A 53 7.89 19.20 6.70
N VAL A 54 8.78 19.20 7.69
CA VAL A 54 9.66 20.34 7.98
C VAL A 54 10.70 20.54 6.86
N ILE A 55 11.31 19.47 6.34
CA ILE A 55 12.28 19.54 5.24
C ILE A 55 11.63 20.11 3.97
N PHE A 56 10.42 19.68 3.62
CA PHE A 56 9.69 20.21 2.46
C PHE A 56 9.33 21.69 2.62
N VAL A 57 8.96 22.13 3.82
CA VAL A 57 8.70 23.55 4.09
C VAL A 57 9.99 24.37 3.95
N LEU A 58 11.12 23.88 4.47
CA LEU A 58 12.42 24.53 4.30
C LEU A 58 12.84 24.61 2.83
N TYR A 59 12.58 23.56 2.04
CA TYR A 59 12.86 23.55 0.61
C TYR A 59 11.97 24.53 -0.17
N ALA A 60 10.68 24.60 0.17
CA ALA A 60 9.77 25.57 -0.43
C ALA A 60 10.22 27.01 -0.16
N ILE A 61 10.68 27.29 1.06
CA ILE A 61 11.25 28.60 1.44
C ILE A 61 12.56 28.86 0.69
N GLN A 62 13.47 27.88 0.60
CA GLN A 62 14.74 28.01 -0.13
C GLN A 62 14.52 28.30 -1.62
N SER A 63 13.60 27.57 -2.26
CA SER A 63 13.24 27.73 -3.67
C SER A 63 12.68 29.15 -3.95
N PHE A 64 11.98 29.73 -2.97
CA PHE A 64 11.47 31.10 -3.09
C PHE A 64 12.56 32.17 -2.88
N LEU A 65 13.55 31.93 -2.02
CA LEU A 65 14.60 32.90 -1.67
C LEU A 65 15.82 32.87 -2.61
N PHE A 66 16.11 31.73 -3.24
CA PHE A 66 17.26 31.56 -4.13
C PHE A 66 16.81 30.96 -5.46
N PRO A 67 16.51 31.78 -6.49
CA PRO A 67 16.22 31.27 -7.82
C PRO A 67 17.42 30.47 -8.37
N PRO A 68 17.18 29.45 -9.21
CA PRO A 68 18.24 28.61 -9.76
C PRO A 68 19.28 29.48 -10.47
N VAL A 69 20.55 29.23 -10.15
CA VAL A 69 21.66 29.97 -10.74
C VAL A 69 21.83 29.47 -12.17
N ASP A 70 21.42 30.28 -13.15
CA ASP A 70 21.68 29.99 -14.55
C ASP A 70 23.19 29.96 -14.80
N TYR A 71 23.67 28.81 -15.27
CA TYR A 71 25.05 28.66 -15.69
C TYR A 71 25.25 29.51 -16.95
N GLN A 72 26.00 30.62 -16.83
CA GLN A 72 26.33 31.50 -17.95
C GLN A 72 27.35 30.84 -18.89
N TRP A 73 26.90 29.88 -19.70
CA TRP A 73 27.68 29.19 -20.74
C TRP A 73 28.31 30.18 -21.74
N GLU A 74 27.73 31.37 -21.87
CA GLU A 74 28.17 32.54 -22.64
C GLU A 74 29.59 32.99 -22.30
N ARG A 75 30.07 32.71 -21.07
CA ARG A 75 31.43 33.10 -20.65
C ARG A 75 32.50 32.10 -21.08
N ALA A 76 32.11 30.85 -21.38
CA ALA A 76 32.99 29.80 -21.88
C ALA A 76 32.95 29.69 -23.41
N TYR A 77 31.80 30.02 -24.01
CA TYR A 77 31.59 30.08 -25.46
C TYR A 77 30.84 31.37 -25.80
N PRO A 78 31.56 32.45 -26.15
CA PRO A 78 30.97 33.75 -26.49
C PRO A 78 30.01 33.71 -27.69
N GLU A 79 30.08 32.63 -28.47
CA GLU A 79 29.36 32.40 -29.72
C GLU A 79 27.88 32.01 -29.52
N LEU A 80 27.46 31.72 -28.27
CA LEU A 80 26.09 31.33 -27.93
C LEU A 80 25.25 32.46 -27.33
N ALA A 81 25.82 33.67 -27.20
CA ALA A 81 25.10 34.84 -26.71
C ALA A 81 24.25 35.46 -27.84
N ASP A 82 22.99 35.78 -27.55
CA ASP A 82 22.04 36.33 -28.52
C ASP A 82 22.46 37.70 -29.12
N ASP A 83 23.40 38.41 -28.49
CA ASP A 83 23.92 39.72 -28.91
C ASP A 83 25.38 39.66 -29.42
N TYR A 84 25.79 38.50 -29.95
CA TYR A 84 27.13 38.33 -30.51
C TYR A 84 27.29 39.11 -31.83
N THR A 85 28.00 40.24 -31.76
CA THR A 85 28.29 41.15 -32.89
C THR A 85 29.74 41.05 -33.40
N GLY A 86 30.43 39.93 -33.12
CA GLY A 86 31.80 39.67 -33.60
C GLY A 86 31.85 39.12 -35.04
N GLU A 87 32.96 39.34 -35.75
CA GLU A 87 33.19 38.73 -37.08
C GLU A 87 33.05 37.19 -37.00
N PRO A 88 32.38 36.53 -37.98
CA PRO A 88 32.32 35.08 -38.02
C PRO A 88 33.73 34.50 -38.13
N VAL A 89 34.00 33.43 -37.41
CA VAL A 89 35.31 32.75 -37.38
C VAL A 89 35.74 32.37 -38.80
N LYS A 90 36.63 33.18 -39.38
CA LYS A 90 37.37 32.84 -40.59
C LYS A 90 38.30 31.69 -40.23
N ARG A 91 37.97 30.49 -40.72
CA ARG A 91 38.84 29.32 -40.64
C ARG A 91 40.16 29.67 -41.34
N ASN A 92 41.24 29.80 -40.58
CA ASN A 92 42.57 30.11 -41.09
C ASN A 92 43.06 29.00 -42.03
N ILE A 93 42.91 29.22 -43.33
CA ILE A 93 43.67 28.51 -44.37
C ILE A 93 44.87 29.39 -44.70
N ALA A 94 46.07 28.87 -44.49
CA ALA A 94 47.32 29.59 -44.71
C ALA A 94 47.43 30.12 -46.17
N PRO A 95 48.02 31.30 -46.38
CA PRO A 95 48.09 31.92 -47.71
C PRO A 95 49.22 31.32 -48.53
N THR A 96 48.89 30.58 -49.60
CA THR A 96 49.83 30.35 -50.71
C THR A 96 49.73 31.52 -51.68
N GLN A 97 50.89 32.12 -51.91
CA GLN A 97 51.13 33.23 -52.82
C GLN A 97 50.54 32.95 -54.21
N GLY A 98 49.78 33.93 -54.73
CA GLY A 98 49.16 33.83 -56.03
C GLY A 98 48.64 35.18 -56.49
N ALA A 99 49.49 36.20 -56.50
CA ALA A 99 49.29 37.45 -57.24
C ALA A 99 49.30 37.19 -58.76
N GLY A 100 48.37 36.36 -59.22
CA GLY A 100 48.28 35.86 -60.58
C GLY A 100 46.89 35.32 -60.95
N LEU A 101 45.90 35.44 -60.05
CA LEU A 101 44.51 35.10 -60.36
C LEU A 101 43.72 36.32 -60.83
N THR A 102 43.86 37.49 -60.21
CA THR A 102 43.19 38.73 -60.68
C THR A 102 43.73 39.21 -62.02
N ALA A 103 45.04 39.15 -62.25
CA ALA A 103 45.64 39.51 -63.54
C ALA A 103 45.30 38.51 -64.66
N LYS A 104 45.23 37.21 -64.39
CA LYS A 104 44.74 36.21 -65.37
C LYS A 104 43.23 36.25 -65.56
N MET A 105 42.47 36.71 -64.57
CA MET A 105 41.03 36.90 -64.69
C MET A 105 40.71 38.14 -65.50
N ASP A 106 41.46 39.23 -65.34
CA ASP A 106 41.36 40.44 -66.16
C ASP A 106 41.80 40.18 -67.62
N ASP A 107 42.85 39.38 -67.81
CA ASP A 107 43.32 38.94 -69.14
C ASP A 107 42.36 37.90 -69.78
N MET A 108 41.66 37.08 -68.98
CA MET A 108 40.56 36.23 -69.46
C MET A 108 39.28 37.01 -69.75
N LEU A 109 38.98 38.07 -68.98
CA LEU A 109 37.83 38.97 -69.21
C LEU A 109 38.04 39.85 -70.43
N ALA A 110 39.29 40.22 -70.75
CA ALA A 110 39.66 40.94 -71.96
C ALA A 110 39.71 40.04 -73.22
N ASN A 111 40.15 38.78 -73.08
CA ASN A 111 40.28 37.85 -74.22
C ASN A 111 39.03 36.99 -74.49
N ALA A 112 38.20 36.69 -73.48
CA ALA A 112 36.87 36.16 -73.73
C ALA A 112 35.98 37.34 -74.12
N LYS A 113 35.39 37.31 -75.31
CA LYS A 113 34.40 38.31 -75.72
C LYS A 113 33.21 38.29 -74.75
N ILE A 114 33.29 39.06 -73.67
CA ILE A 114 32.23 39.33 -72.72
C ILE A 114 31.16 40.11 -73.49
N THR A 115 30.34 39.35 -74.19
CA THR A 115 29.22 39.84 -74.99
C THR A 115 28.02 39.88 -74.05
N PRO A 116 27.11 40.87 -74.15
CA PRO A 116 25.93 40.96 -73.29
C PRO A 116 25.15 39.65 -73.14
N ASP A 117 25.14 38.80 -74.17
CA ASP A 117 24.53 37.46 -74.15
C ASP A 117 25.08 36.51 -73.07
N ILE A 118 26.37 36.57 -72.71
CA ILE A 118 26.93 35.71 -71.65
C ILE A 118 26.41 36.14 -70.28
N PHE A 119 26.22 37.45 -70.08
CA PHE A 119 25.60 37.95 -68.86
C PHE A 119 24.12 37.57 -68.78
N ASP A 120 23.39 37.57 -69.89
CA ASP A 120 21.99 37.12 -69.92
C ASP A 120 21.87 35.61 -69.69
N ASN A 121 22.78 34.81 -70.24
CA ASN A 121 22.83 33.37 -69.99
C ASN A 121 23.26 33.05 -68.54
N LEU A 122 24.20 33.78 -67.97
CA LEU A 122 24.60 33.64 -66.56
C LEU A 122 23.49 34.09 -65.62
N LYS A 123 22.82 35.20 -65.92
CA LYS A 123 21.66 35.69 -65.18
C LYS A 123 20.54 34.65 -65.20
N SER A 124 20.26 34.06 -66.36
CA SER A 124 19.28 32.97 -66.50
C SER A 124 19.71 31.71 -65.74
N GLY A 125 21.00 31.37 -65.76
CA GLY A 125 21.58 30.28 -64.98
C GLY A 125 21.47 30.49 -63.47
N ILE A 126 21.77 31.68 -62.98
CA ILE A 126 21.65 32.02 -61.55
C ILE A 126 20.16 32.11 -61.15
N GLN A 127 19.29 32.67 -61.99
CA GLN A 127 17.84 32.72 -61.73
C GLN A 127 17.22 31.31 -61.70
N SER A 128 17.63 30.42 -62.60
CA SER A 128 17.18 29.02 -62.60
C SER A 128 17.72 28.24 -61.39
N LEU A 129 18.99 28.44 -61.02
CA LEU A 129 19.56 27.85 -59.81
C LEU A 129 18.85 28.37 -58.56
N THR A 130 18.59 29.67 -58.48
CA THR A 130 17.87 30.30 -57.36
C THR A 130 16.44 29.76 -57.27
N GLY A 131 15.74 29.63 -58.40
CA GLY A 131 14.41 29.02 -58.46
C GLY A 131 14.41 27.54 -58.09
N GLN A 132 15.48 26.80 -58.43
CA GLN A 132 15.61 25.38 -58.09
C GLN A 132 15.98 25.17 -56.62
N VAL A 133 16.82 26.04 -56.05
CA VAL A 133 17.15 26.05 -54.61
C VAL A 133 15.93 26.46 -53.78
N ALA A 134 15.12 27.42 -54.24
CA ALA A 134 13.86 27.77 -53.59
C ALA A 134 12.89 26.58 -53.55
N LYS A 135 12.71 25.86 -54.67
CA LYS A 135 11.91 24.63 -54.71
C LYS A 135 12.48 23.50 -53.84
N MET A 136 13.81 23.43 -53.69
CA MET A 136 14.45 22.45 -52.82
C MET A 136 14.30 22.81 -51.33
N SER A 137 14.21 24.11 -51.02
CA SER A 137 13.79 24.60 -49.70
C SER A 137 12.34 24.19 -49.40
N ASP A 138 11.41 24.42 -50.33
CA ASP A 138 10.00 24.02 -50.17
C ASP A 138 9.85 22.49 -50.02
N LEU A 139 10.63 21.71 -50.76
CA LEU A 139 10.68 20.25 -50.65
C LEU A 139 11.25 19.81 -49.28
N SER A 140 12.24 20.52 -48.76
CA SER A 140 12.80 20.28 -47.43
C SER A 140 11.73 20.51 -46.36
N ASP A 141 11.00 21.62 -46.43
CA ASP A 141 9.93 21.94 -45.47
C ASP A 141 8.77 20.93 -45.54
N ALA A 142 8.38 20.50 -46.75
CA ALA A 142 7.39 19.44 -46.94
C ALA A 142 7.86 18.08 -46.42
N THR A 143 9.16 17.77 -46.54
CA THR A 143 9.76 16.53 -46.03
C THR A 143 9.83 16.55 -44.50
N VAL A 144 10.14 17.71 -43.90
CA VAL A 144 10.10 17.91 -42.44
C VAL A 144 8.67 17.73 -41.92
N ALA A 145 7.68 18.35 -42.55
CA ALA A 145 6.27 18.20 -42.16
C ALA A 145 5.76 16.74 -42.31
N THR A 146 6.19 16.02 -43.35
CA THR A 146 5.84 14.61 -43.56
C THR A 146 6.50 13.69 -42.52
N SER A 147 7.76 13.98 -42.18
CA SER A 147 8.49 13.27 -41.12
C SER A 147 7.84 13.51 -39.75
N GLU A 148 7.46 14.76 -39.47
CA GLU A 148 6.75 15.13 -38.26
C GLU A 148 5.36 14.50 -38.18
N TYR A 149 4.61 14.48 -39.29
CA TYR A 149 3.33 13.76 -39.39
C TYR A 149 3.51 12.27 -39.10
N ALA A 150 4.50 11.61 -39.72
CA ALA A 150 4.79 10.20 -39.47
C ALA A 150 5.16 9.94 -38.00
N LYS A 151 5.93 10.84 -37.38
CA LYS A 151 6.26 10.80 -35.94
C LYS A 151 5.02 10.96 -35.07
N ASN A 152 4.14 11.89 -35.40
CA ASN A 152 2.92 12.14 -34.64
C ASN A 152 1.92 10.99 -34.79
N VAL A 153 1.76 10.42 -35.99
CA VAL A 153 0.94 9.22 -36.21
C VAL A 153 1.49 8.01 -35.44
N LYS A 154 2.82 7.82 -35.44
CA LYS A 154 3.45 6.76 -34.65
C LYS A 154 3.24 6.96 -33.15
N THR A 155 3.35 8.20 -32.67
CA THR A 155 3.11 8.56 -31.27
C THR A 155 1.64 8.35 -30.90
N ALA A 156 0.71 8.78 -31.74
CA ALA A 156 -0.72 8.55 -31.56
C ALA A 156 -1.07 7.07 -31.54
N SER A 157 -0.48 6.26 -32.42
CA SER A 157 -0.67 4.79 -32.43
C SER A 157 -0.23 4.14 -31.11
N ASN A 158 0.92 4.56 -30.58
CA ASN A 158 1.40 4.12 -29.27
C ASN A 158 0.46 4.56 -28.14
N GLN A 159 -0.05 5.80 -28.19
CA GLN A 159 -1.02 6.30 -27.21
C GLN A 159 -2.36 5.53 -27.28
N VAL A 160 -2.84 5.17 -28.47
CA VAL A 160 -4.05 4.35 -28.63
C VAL A 160 -3.84 2.94 -28.06
N THR A 161 -2.65 2.36 -28.22
CA THR A 161 -2.32 1.06 -27.62
C THR A 161 -2.25 1.16 -26.10
N ALA A 162 -1.64 2.22 -25.57
CA ALA A 162 -1.65 2.50 -24.13
C ALA A 162 -3.07 2.71 -23.60
N MET A 163 -3.93 3.41 -24.35
CA MET A 163 -5.33 3.62 -24.00
C MET A 163 -6.12 2.31 -23.96
N ASN A 164 -5.89 1.40 -24.92
CA ASN A 164 -6.54 0.09 -24.93
C ASN A 164 -6.11 -0.75 -23.71
N SER A 165 -4.83 -0.70 -23.33
CA SER A 165 -4.33 -1.34 -22.11
C SER A 165 -4.94 -0.74 -20.83
N ALA A 166 -5.05 0.60 -20.77
CA ALA A 166 -5.70 1.29 -19.66
C ALA A 166 -7.20 0.94 -19.57
N TYR A 167 -7.90 0.84 -20.70
CA TYR A 167 -9.28 0.36 -20.74
C TYR A 167 -9.42 -1.08 -20.26
N GLY A 168 -8.51 -1.98 -20.66
CA GLY A 168 -8.48 -3.35 -20.13
C GLY A 168 -8.33 -3.37 -18.61
N THR A 169 -7.42 -2.55 -18.09
CA THR A 169 -7.22 -2.40 -16.63
C THR A 169 -8.45 -1.82 -15.94
N ALA A 170 -9.09 -0.80 -16.52
CA ALA A 170 -10.30 -0.19 -15.99
C ALA A 170 -11.48 -1.19 -15.97
N VAL A 171 -11.62 -2.02 -17.00
CA VAL A 171 -12.63 -3.09 -17.05
C VAL A 171 -12.35 -4.14 -15.96
N THR A 172 -11.09 -4.56 -15.78
CA THR A 172 -10.73 -5.47 -14.68
C THR A 172 -11.04 -4.86 -13.32
N ALA A 173 -10.68 -3.59 -13.09
CA ALA A 173 -10.98 -2.89 -11.84
C ALA A 173 -12.51 -2.76 -11.61
N MET A 174 -13.28 -2.51 -12.67
CA MET A 174 -14.74 -2.46 -12.59
C MET A 174 -15.34 -3.82 -12.24
N ASN A 175 -14.81 -4.92 -12.78
CA ASN A 175 -15.19 -6.28 -12.39
C ASN A 175 -14.83 -6.57 -10.92
N SER A 176 -13.61 -6.22 -10.49
CA SER A 176 -13.22 -6.38 -9.08
C SER A 176 -14.08 -5.54 -8.13
N MET A 177 -14.50 -4.34 -8.54
CA MET A 177 -15.48 -3.53 -7.79
C MET A 177 -16.85 -4.20 -7.71
N ALA A 178 -17.31 -4.80 -8.81
CA ALA A 178 -18.59 -5.52 -8.82
C ALA A 178 -18.54 -6.75 -7.91
N ASP A 179 -17.45 -7.52 -7.94
CA ASP A 179 -17.21 -8.66 -7.05
C ASP A 179 -17.13 -8.20 -5.59
N ALA A 180 -16.36 -7.15 -5.29
CA ALA A 180 -16.28 -6.60 -3.93
C ALA A 180 -17.64 -6.09 -3.43
N THR A 181 -18.48 -5.55 -4.31
CA THR A 181 -19.85 -5.11 -3.97
C THR A 181 -20.75 -6.31 -3.65
N LYS A 182 -20.60 -7.41 -4.39
CA LYS A 182 -21.30 -8.66 -4.14
C LYS A 182 -20.87 -9.28 -2.81
N ASP A 183 -19.56 -9.33 -2.56
CA ASP A 183 -19.01 -9.81 -1.29
C ASP A 183 -19.49 -8.95 -0.11
N ALA A 184 -19.56 -7.63 -0.29
CA ALA A 184 -20.11 -6.73 0.73
C ALA A 184 -21.60 -6.97 1.01
N GLN A 185 -22.41 -7.29 0.00
CA GLN A 185 -23.80 -7.72 0.21
C GLN A 185 -23.89 -9.03 0.98
N GLU A 186 -23.07 -10.00 0.62
CA GLU A 186 -23.04 -11.31 1.28
C GLU A 186 -22.56 -11.18 2.73
N TYR A 187 -21.54 -10.37 2.99
CA TYR A 187 -21.08 -9.99 4.33
C TYR A 187 -22.20 -9.34 5.15
N ARG A 188 -22.95 -8.40 4.56
CA ARG A 188 -24.11 -7.79 5.23
C ARG A 188 -25.19 -8.82 5.58
N ALA A 189 -25.44 -9.79 4.71
CA ALA A 189 -26.36 -10.88 4.99
C ALA A 189 -25.85 -11.80 6.12
N GLN A 190 -24.55 -12.12 6.13
CA GLN A 190 -23.92 -12.87 7.21
C GLN A 190 -23.95 -12.11 8.54
N PHE A 191 -23.70 -10.80 8.55
CA PHE A 191 -23.83 -9.96 9.74
C PHE A 191 -25.26 -9.91 10.27
N GLY A 192 -26.26 -9.90 9.38
CA GLY A 192 -27.66 -10.06 9.75
C GLY A 192 -27.91 -11.38 10.48
N LYS A 193 -27.39 -12.49 9.96
CA LYS A 193 -27.47 -13.81 10.62
C LYS A 193 -26.75 -13.83 11.97
N ILE A 194 -25.56 -13.24 12.07
CA ILE A 194 -24.83 -13.13 13.34
C ILE A 194 -25.65 -12.34 14.36
N THR A 195 -26.22 -11.21 13.96
CA THR A 195 -27.07 -10.38 14.84
C THR A 195 -28.30 -11.16 15.32
N GLN A 196 -28.96 -11.89 14.42
CA GLN A 196 -30.09 -12.75 14.76
C GLN A 196 -29.67 -13.86 15.73
N ASN A 197 -28.52 -14.50 15.50
CA ASN A 197 -27.98 -15.53 16.38
C ASN A 197 -27.59 -14.95 17.75
N MET A 198 -27.00 -13.76 17.81
CA MET A 198 -26.69 -13.08 19.09
C MET A 198 -27.96 -12.73 19.86
N GLY A 199 -29.02 -12.30 19.17
CA GLY A 199 -30.33 -12.08 19.78
C GLY A 199 -30.93 -13.38 20.34
N ALA A 200 -30.84 -14.47 19.58
CA ALA A 200 -31.26 -15.80 20.04
C ALA A 200 -30.41 -16.29 21.23
N LEU A 201 -29.10 -16.02 21.23
CA LEU A 201 -28.18 -16.42 22.29
C LEU A 201 -28.49 -15.66 23.60
N ASN A 202 -28.86 -14.38 23.51
CA ASN A 202 -29.33 -13.63 24.66
C ASN A 202 -30.64 -14.20 25.23
N ALA A 203 -31.56 -14.62 24.36
CA ALA A 203 -32.78 -15.32 24.79
C ALA A 203 -32.49 -16.69 25.41
N VAL A 204 -31.48 -17.42 24.91
CA VAL A 204 -30.99 -18.66 25.52
C VAL A 204 -30.40 -18.39 26.91
N TYR A 205 -29.62 -17.33 27.10
CA TYR A 205 -29.09 -16.97 28.41
C TYR A 205 -30.20 -16.73 29.44
N GLU A 206 -31.25 -16.00 29.08
CA GLU A 206 -32.42 -15.79 29.93
C GLU A 206 -33.10 -17.12 30.27
N LEU A 207 -33.29 -17.98 29.26
CA LEU A 207 -33.84 -19.33 29.43
C LEU A 207 -32.97 -20.20 30.33
N GLU A 208 -31.65 -20.15 30.20
CA GLU A 208 -30.71 -20.96 30.97
C GLU A 208 -30.64 -20.49 32.43
N LEU A 209 -30.73 -19.17 32.69
CA LEU A 209 -30.89 -18.65 34.05
C LEU A 209 -32.23 -19.08 34.67
N GLN A 210 -33.31 -19.09 33.89
CA GLN A 210 -34.61 -19.56 34.34
C GLN A 210 -34.60 -21.06 34.63
N ASP A 211 -33.97 -21.86 33.77
CA ASP A 211 -33.90 -23.31 33.90
C ASP A 211 -32.97 -23.70 35.05
N THR A 212 -31.85 -22.97 35.23
CA THR A 212 -30.99 -23.11 36.41
C THR A 212 -31.77 -22.82 37.70
N ASN A 213 -32.63 -21.80 37.71
CA ASN A 213 -33.51 -21.54 38.86
C ASN A 213 -34.49 -22.69 39.11
N LYS A 214 -35.09 -23.27 38.06
CA LYS A 214 -35.96 -24.45 38.20
C LYS A 214 -35.17 -25.66 38.71
N HIS A 215 -33.96 -25.87 38.21
CA HIS A 215 -33.07 -26.95 38.62
C HIS A 215 -32.66 -26.79 40.09
N LEU A 216 -32.33 -25.56 40.54
CA LEU A 216 -32.05 -25.30 41.96
C LEU A 216 -33.25 -25.57 42.86
N LYS A 217 -34.47 -25.20 42.43
CA LYS A 217 -35.70 -25.54 43.17
C LYS A 217 -35.93 -27.05 43.23
N ALA A 218 -35.78 -27.75 42.11
CA ALA A 218 -35.89 -29.20 42.04
C ALA A 218 -34.83 -29.88 42.92
N MET A 219 -33.61 -29.38 42.92
CA MET A 219 -32.51 -29.91 43.74
C MET A 219 -32.73 -29.64 45.23
N ASN A 220 -33.22 -28.46 45.62
CA ASN A 220 -33.62 -28.18 47.00
C ASN A 220 -34.77 -29.10 47.46
N ALA A 221 -35.78 -29.31 46.62
CA ALA A 221 -36.85 -30.25 46.90
C ALA A 221 -36.33 -31.69 47.01
N PHE A 222 -35.39 -32.09 46.15
CA PHE A 222 -34.73 -33.38 46.21
C PHE A 222 -33.97 -33.56 47.53
N TYR A 223 -33.18 -32.58 47.96
CA TYR A 223 -32.48 -32.63 49.24
C TYR A 223 -33.42 -32.70 50.44
N SER A 224 -34.54 -31.97 50.41
CA SER A 224 -35.57 -32.08 51.44
C SER A 224 -36.15 -33.50 51.50
N ASN A 225 -36.53 -34.07 50.35
CA ASN A 225 -37.06 -35.44 50.28
C ASN A 225 -36.03 -36.48 50.73
N LEU A 226 -34.75 -36.30 50.36
CA LEU A 226 -33.66 -37.17 50.81
C LEU A 226 -33.47 -37.10 52.33
N THR A 227 -33.55 -35.90 52.90
CA THR A 227 -33.45 -35.70 54.35
C THR A 227 -34.60 -36.40 55.06
N THR A 228 -35.84 -36.22 54.59
CA THR A 228 -37.01 -36.95 55.12
C THR A 228 -36.83 -38.46 55.00
N ALA A 229 -36.43 -38.96 53.83
CA ALA A 229 -36.21 -40.40 53.62
C ALA A 229 -35.11 -40.97 54.52
N MET A 230 -34.02 -40.22 54.78
CA MET A 230 -32.99 -40.61 55.74
C MET A 230 -33.53 -40.63 57.17
N GLN A 231 -34.41 -39.68 57.51
CA GLN A 231 -35.04 -39.60 58.83
C GLN A 231 -36.00 -40.77 59.06
N ASP A 232 -36.83 -41.09 58.06
CA ASP A 232 -37.71 -42.26 58.07
C ASP A 232 -36.92 -43.57 58.15
N MET A 233 -35.78 -43.67 57.44
CA MET A 233 -34.87 -44.82 57.54
C MET A 233 -34.28 -44.96 58.95
N ALA A 234 -33.88 -43.85 59.58
CA ALA A 234 -33.35 -43.87 60.93
C ALA A 234 -34.41 -44.30 61.95
N GLU A 235 -35.65 -43.85 61.79
CA GLU A 235 -36.79 -44.24 62.62
C GLU A 235 -37.13 -45.73 62.42
N ALA A 236 -37.25 -46.19 61.17
CA ALA A 236 -37.46 -47.61 60.87
C ALA A 236 -36.34 -48.51 61.42
N SER A 237 -35.08 -48.03 61.40
CA SER A 237 -33.95 -48.74 62.02
C SER A 237 -34.13 -48.86 63.54
N LYS A 238 -34.58 -47.79 64.20
CA LYS A 238 -34.88 -47.78 65.63
C LYS A 238 -36.04 -48.72 65.98
N GLU A 239 -37.13 -48.68 65.22
CA GLU A 239 -38.27 -49.60 65.37
C GLU A 239 -37.83 -51.05 65.18
N THR A 240 -36.96 -51.33 64.20
CA THR A 240 -36.40 -52.67 63.98
C THR A 240 -35.57 -53.16 65.16
N GLN A 241 -34.77 -52.27 65.80
CA GLN A 241 -34.05 -52.62 67.03
C GLN A 241 -35.00 -52.92 68.19
N GLN A 242 -36.07 -52.13 68.32
CA GLN A 242 -37.06 -52.32 69.38
C GLN A 242 -37.84 -53.63 69.16
N PHE A 243 -38.26 -53.92 67.93
CA PHE A 243 -38.86 -55.20 67.55
C PHE A 243 -37.93 -56.37 67.87
N LYS A 244 -36.63 -56.28 67.54
CA LYS A 244 -35.63 -57.29 67.91
C LYS A 244 -35.56 -57.50 69.42
N SER A 245 -35.61 -56.44 70.21
CA SER A 245 -35.62 -56.52 71.67
C SER A 245 -36.87 -57.21 72.20
N GLU A 246 -38.06 -56.84 71.71
CA GLU A 246 -39.32 -57.47 72.13
C GLU A 246 -39.39 -58.94 71.70
N MET A 247 -38.90 -59.26 70.49
CA MET A 247 -38.80 -60.64 70.02
C MET A 247 -37.86 -61.47 70.91
N SER A 248 -36.72 -60.90 71.32
CA SER A 248 -35.81 -61.57 72.27
C SER A 248 -36.47 -61.83 73.63
N LYS A 249 -37.23 -60.86 74.17
CA LYS A 249 -38.03 -61.05 75.39
C LYS A 249 -39.08 -62.15 75.20
N LEU A 250 -39.78 -62.18 74.08
CA LEU A 250 -40.77 -63.21 73.75
C LEU A 250 -40.10 -64.60 73.68
N THR A 251 -38.96 -64.72 73.02
CA THR A 251 -38.18 -65.97 72.97
C THR A 251 -37.76 -66.44 74.36
N ASN A 252 -37.27 -65.54 75.21
CA ASN A 252 -36.90 -65.86 76.60
C ASN A 252 -38.11 -66.32 77.42
N ASN A 253 -39.26 -65.66 77.28
CA ASN A 253 -40.50 -66.07 77.94
C ASN A 253 -40.97 -67.43 77.43
N LEU A 254 -40.98 -67.68 76.12
CA LEU A 254 -41.33 -68.98 75.53
C LEU A 254 -40.39 -70.09 76.00
N SER A 255 -39.08 -69.83 76.09
CA SER A 255 -38.10 -70.77 76.64
C SER A 255 -38.38 -71.07 78.12
N SER A 256 -38.65 -70.03 78.91
CA SER A 256 -39.01 -70.17 80.33
C SER A 256 -40.30 -70.97 80.50
N LEU A 257 -41.32 -70.70 79.68
CA LEU A 257 -42.57 -71.43 79.66
C LEU A 257 -42.33 -72.91 79.30
N ASN A 258 -41.52 -73.18 78.28
CA ASN A 258 -41.18 -74.53 77.86
C ASN A 258 -40.39 -75.29 78.94
N ASN A 259 -39.51 -74.61 79.68
CA ASN A 259 -38.82 -75.18 80.84
C ASN A 259 -39.80 -75.53 81.96
N VAL A 260 -40.78 -74.66 82.26
CA VAL A 260 -41.83 -74.95 83.25
C VAL A 260 -42.70 -76.12 82.79
N TYR A 261 -43.16 -76.14 81.54
CA TYR A 261 -43.90 -77.28 80.99
C TYR A 261 -43.08 -78.57 80.99
N GLY A 262 -41.78 -78.51 80.69
CA GLY A 262 -40.88 -79.65 80.77
C GLY A 262 -40.68 -80.15 82.20
N SER A 263 -40.52 -79.24 83.16
CA SER A 263 -40.44 -79.58 84.59
C SER A 263 -41.75 -80.17 85.12
N MET A 264 -42.89 -79.67 84.65
CA MET A 264 -44.22 -80.18 85.00
C MET A 264 -44.46 -81.55 84.34
N LEU A 265 -44.04 -81.76 83.09
CA LEU A 265 -44.09 -83.06 82.42
C LEU A 265 -43.16 -84.09 83.09
N SER A 266 -41.97 -83.67 83.52
CA SER A 266 -41.03 -84.50 84.27
C SER A 266 -41.55 -84.84 85.66
N ALA A 267 -42.25 -83.90 86.32
CA ALA A 267 -42.93 -84.15 87.59
C ALA A 267 -44.18 -85.04 87.44
N MET A 268 -44.89 -84.95 86.30
CA MET A 268 -46.04 -85.82 86.00
C MET A 268 -45.66 -87.24 85.53
N ARG A 269 -44.46 -87.42 84.95
CA ARG A 269 -43.91 -88.74 84.59
C ARG A 269 -43.04 -89.35 85.70
N GLY A 270 -42.78 -88.59 86.76
CA GLY A 270 -41.96 -88.95 87.91
C GLY A 270 -42.80 -89.38 89.11
N ASN A 271 -43.78 -90.27 88.88
CA ASN A 271 -44.37 -91.23 89.82
C ASN A 271 -45.16 -92.26 89.00
#